data_AF-A0A920PKY1-F1
#
_entry.id   AF-A0A920PKY1-F1
#
_cell.length_a   1.000
_cell.length_b   1.000
_cell.length_c   1.000
_cell.angle_alpha   90.00
_cell.angle_beta   90.00
_cell.angle_gamma   90.00
#
_symmetry.space_group_name_H-M   'P 1'
#
loop_
_entity.id
_entity.type
_entity.pdbx_description
1 polymer ?
#
loop_
_entity_poly.entity_id
_entity_poly.type
_entity_poly.pdbx_seq_one_letter_code
_entity_poly.pdbx_strand_id
1 'polypeptide(L)'
;MYRKLGQFENLFKNLGGVKDGFPQEIDLADLSSRKEFNRDELVNNLMFGTPDQVISKLKQYQDIGVDEFTYCASFGLGHAAQKRSLELFINEVMPAFDQSATALPNNR
;
A
#
# COMPACT_ATOMS: atom_id res chain seq x y z
N MET A 1 -15.16 10.91 13.83
CA MET A 1 -14.19 10.31 12.88
C MET A 1 -13.86 8.87 13.25
N TYR A 2 -13.72 8.57 14.54
CA TYR A 2 -13.22 7.30 15.07
C TYR A 2 -14.18 6.09 15.02
N ARG A 3 -15.50 6.28 15.17
CA ARG A 3 -16.51 5.20 15.15
C ARG A 3 -16.46 4.30 13.90
N LYS A 4 -16.33 4.88 12.70
CA LYS A 4 -16.33 4.12 11.44
C LYS A 4 -15.13 3.18 11.32
N LEU A 5 -13.97 3.60 11.84
CA LEU A 5 -12.74 2.80 11.80
C LEU A 5 -12.85 1.57 12.71
N GLY A 6 -13.42 1.73 13.91
CA GLY A 6 -13.63 0.63 14.84
C GLY A 6 -14.61 -0.41 14.28
N GLN A 7 -15.70 0.05 13.66
CA GLN A 7 -16.65 -0.86 13.01
C GLN A 7 -16.05 -1.60 11.81
N PHE A 8 -15.22 -0.92 11.01
CA PHE A 8 -14.51 -1.56 9.90
C PHE A 8 -13.56 -2.66 10.38
N GLU A 9 -12.71 -2.36 11.37
CA GLU A 9 -11.78 -3.34 11.94
C GLU A 9 -12.50 -4.52 12.59
N ASN A 10 -13.60 -4.26 13.30
CA ASN A 10 -14.42 -5.33 13.87
C ASN A 10 -14.92 -6.30 12.79
N LEU A 11 -15.45 -5.77 11.68
CA LEU A 11 -15.91 -6.59 10.56
C LEU A 11 -14.77 -7.37 9.91
N PHE A 12 -13.66 -6.72 9.61
CA PHE A 12 -12.55 -7.34 8.88
C PHE A 12 -11.83 -8.43 9.67
N LYS A 13 -11.78 -8.28 11.00
CA LYS A 13 -11.09 -9.20 11.91
C LYS A 13 -12.02 -10.11 12.71
N ASN A 14 -13.34 -10.04 12.47
CA ASN A 14 -14.37 -10.79 13.19
C ASN A 14 -14.25 -10.68 14.73
N LEU A 15 -14.05 -9.46 15.25
CA LEU A 15 -13.75 -9.23 16.67
C LEU A 15 -15.00 -9.24 17.58
N GLY A 16 -16.19 -9.15 16.99
CA GLY A 16 -17.46 -8.99 17.67
C GLY A 16 -18.64 -9.25 16.73
N GLY A 17 -19.86 -9.03 17.22
CA GLY A 17 -21.07 -9.32 16.47
C GLY A 17 -21.35 -8.31 15.35
N VAL A 18 -22.05 -8.80 14.31
CA VAL A 18 -22.71 -7.98 13.29
C VAL A 18 -24.22 -8.12 13.47
N LYS A 19 -24.94 -7.00 13.61
CA LYS A 19 -26.40 -6.99 13.72
C LYS A 19 -26.98 -6.10 12.62
N ASP A 20 -27.89 -6.64 11.81
CA ASP A 20 -28.55 -5.93 10.71
C ASP A 20 -27.57 -5.27 9.71
N GLY A 21 -26.42 -5.92 9.48
CA GLY A 21 -25.35 -5.39 8.61
C GLY A 21 -24.45 -4.34 9.25
N PHE A 22 -24.64 -4.02 10.53
CA PHE A 22 -23.80 -3.08 11.26
C PHE A 22 -22.88 -3.81 12.25
N PRO A 23 -21.55 -3.70 12.08
CA PRO A 23 -20.60 -4.21 13.04
C PRO A 23 -20.73 -3.45 14.37
N GLN A 24 -20.60 -4.18 15.47
CA GLN A 24 -20.51 -3.59 16.80
C GLN A 24 -19.35 -2.59 16.87
N GLU A 25 -19.53 -1.50 17.59
CA GLU A 25 -18.46 -0.54 17.84
C GLU A 25 -17.47 -1.12 18.86
N ILE A 26 -16.19 -1.05 18.55
CA ILE A 26 -15.09 -1.43 19.43
C ILE A 26 -14.27 -0.18 19.76
N ASP A 27 -13.67 -0.13 20.95
CA ASP A 27 -12.81 0.99 21.34
C ASP A 27 -11.56 1.02 20.44
N LEU A 28 -11.25 2.19 19.90
CA LEU A 28 -10.04 2.38 19.09
C LEU A 28 -8.76 2.31 19.91
N ALA A 29 -8.82 2.54 21.23
CA ALA A 29 -7.66 2.36 22.10
C ALA A 29 -7.12 0.91 22.06
N ASP A 30 -8.00 -0.06 21.80
CA ASP A 30 -7.64 -1.47 21.60
C ASP A 30 -7.02 -1.73 20.20
N LEU A 31 -7.07 -0.75 19.29
CA LEU A 31 -6.50 -0.85 17.94
C LEU A 31 -5.14 -0.15 17.83
N SER A 32 -4.96 1.01 18.48
CA SER A 32 -3.70 1.77 18.43
C SER A 32 -2.53 1.07 19.11
N SER A 33 -2.80 0.13 20.00
CA SER A 33 -1.81 -0.74 20.65
C SER A 33 -1.37 -1.93 19.80
N ARG A 34 -1.96 -2.12 18.60
CA ARG A 34 -1.69 -3.29 17.76
C ARG A 34 -0.44 -3.11 16.92
N LYS A 35 0.38 -4.17 16.89
CA LYS A 35 1.67 -4.21 16.17
C LYS A 35 1.55 -3.85 14.69
N GLU A 36 0.44 -4.21 14.05
CA GLU A 36 0.18 -3.98 12.62
C GLU A 36 0.20 -2.49 12.21
N PHE A 37 -0.05 -1.59 13.16
CA PHE A 37 -0.03 -0.14 12.93
C PHE A 37 1.25 0.52 13.44
N ASN A 38 2.22 -0.27 13.92
CA ASN A 38 3.52 0.27 14.28
C ASN A 38 4.29 0.68 13.00
N ARG A 39 5.29 1.54 13.19
CA ARG A 39 6.06 2.12 12.09
C ARG A 39 6.70 1.06 11.19
N ASP A 40 7.28 0.03 11.78
CA ASP A 40 8.10 -0.95 11.06
C ASP A 40 7.21 -1.86 10.19
N GLU A 41 6.06 -2.27 10.72
CA GLU A 41 5.05 -3.03 9.97
C GLU A 41 4.45 -2.21 8.82
N LEU A 42 4.15 -0.92 9.05
CA LEU A 42 3.67 -0.04 7.99
C LEU A 42 4.71 0.13 6.87
N VAL A 43 5.99 0.30 7.24
CA VAL A 43 7.07 0.35 6.25
C VAL A 43 7.23 -0.99 5.54
N ASN A 44 7.05 -2.12 6.21
CA ASN A 44 7.15 -3.42 5.57
C ASN A 44 6.00 -3.66 4.57
N ASN A 45 4.76 -3.40 5.00
CA ASN A 45 3.55 -3.78 4.27
C ASN A 45 3.14 -2.77 3.19
N LEU A 46 3.52 -1.50 3.31
CA LEU A 46 3.20 -0.46 2.33
C LEU A 46 4.38 -0.16 1.42
N MET A 47 4.09 0.51 0.30
CA MET A 47 5.10 0.99 -0.67
C MET A 47 5.81 2.26 -0.18
N PHE A 48 6.31 2.23 1.05
CA PHE A 48 7.15 3.27 1.63
C PHE A 48 8.63 2.85 1.59
N GLY A 49 9.50 3.83 1.33
CA GLY A 49 10.94 3.64 1.29
C GLY A 49 11.65 4.49 0.25
N THR A 50 12.91 4.18 0.01
CA THR A 50 13.68 4.68 -1.13
C THR A 50 13.24 3.99 -2.44
N PRO A 51 13.59 4.54 -3.61
CA PRO A 51 13.29 3.89 -4.89
C PRO A 51 13.71 2.41 -4.94
N ASP A 52 14.94 2.07 -4.51
CA ASP A 52 15.42 0.69 -4.48
C ASP A 52 14.57 -0.24 -3.62
N GLN A 53 14.12 0.25 -2.45
CA GLN A 53 13.26 -0.51 -1.56
C GLN A 53 11.88 -0.75 -2.19
N VAL A 54 11.33 0.25 -2.88
CA VAL A 54 10.05 0.14 -3.58
C VAL A 54 10.16 -0.81 -4.78
N ILE A 55 11.24 -0.71 -5.58
CA ILE A 55 11.50 -1.63 -6.70
C ILE A 55 11.58 -3.08 -6.20
N SER A 56 12.35 -3.33 -5.13
CA SER A 56 12.50 -4.67 -4.56
C SER A 56 11.17 -5.26 -4.10
N LYS A 57 10.30 -4.44 -3.49
CA LYS A 57 8.95 -4.86 -3.11
C LYS A 57 8.06 -5.14 -4.32
N LEU A 58 8.03 -4.25 -5.31
CA LEU A 58 7.22 -4.40 -6.51
C LEU A 58 7.63 -5.61 -7.36
N LYS A 59 8.93 -5.93 -7.41
CA LYS A 59 9.43 -7.13 -8.10
C LYS A 59 8.88 -8.42 -7.50
N GLN A 60 8.66 -8.49 -6.18
CA GLN A 60 8.04 -9.67 -5.57
C GLN A 60 6.61 -9.91 -6.09
N TYR A 61 5.86 -8.84 -6.39
CA TYR A 61 4.54 -8.95 -7.01
C TYR A 61 4.64 -9.30 -8.50
N GLN A 62 5.62 -8.75 -9.21
CA GLN A 62 5.90 -9.11 -10.60
C GLN A 62 6.24 -10.61 -10.75
N ASP A 63 7.04 -11.16 -9.83
CA ASP A 63 7.48 -12.56 -9.84
C ASP A 63 6.30 -13.55 -9.69
N ILE A 64 5.20 -13.12 -9.07
CA ILE A 64 3.96 -13.90 -8.96
C ILE A 64 2.94 -13.59 -10.07
N GLY A 65 3.32 -12.78 -11.06
CA GLY A 65 2.51 -12.49 -12.25
C GLY A 65 1.63 -11.24 -12.17
N VAL A 66 1.83 -10.36 -11.19
CA VAL A 66 1.14 -9.05 -11.15
C VAL A 66 1.82 -8.09 -12.13
N ASP A 67 1.05 -7.52 -13.04
CA ASP A 67 1.52 -6.59 -14.08
C ASP A 67 1.01 -5.15 -13.92
N GLU A 68 0.02 -4.93 -13.05
CA GLU A 68 -0.55 -3.62 -12.77
C GLU A 68 -0.24 -3.15 -11.34
N PHE A 69 0.19 -1.88 -11.22
CA PHE A 69 0.36 -1.20 -9.95
C PHE A 69 -0.36 0.15 -9.95
N THR A 70 -1.29 0.35 -9.02
CA THR A 70 -1.97 1.63 -8.82
C THR A 70 -1.25 2.48 -7.78
N TYR A 71 -0.70 3.62 -8.21
CA TYR A 71 -0.04 4.56 -7.29
C TYR A 71 -1.06 5.32 -6.44
N CYS A 72 -1.05 5.09 -5.12
CA CYS A 72 -1.90 5.78 -4.16
C CYS A 72 -1.15 6.96 -3.51
N ALA A 73 -1.59 8.19 -3.78
CA ALA A 73 -1.00 9.41 -3.22
C ALA A 73 -1.73 9.96 -1.98
N SER A 74 -2.84 9.32 -1.57
CA SER A 74 -3.80 9.88 -0.61
C SER A 74 -3.49 9.57 0.86
N PHE A 75 -2.25 9.84 1.30
CA PHE A 75 -1.81 9.65 2.69
C PHE A 75 -1.81 10.95 3.52
N GLY A 76 -2.61 11.94 3.13
CA GLY A 76 -2.74 13.21 3.87
C GLY A 76 -1.54 14.16 3.74
N LEU A 77 -0.58 13.88 2.86
CA LEU A 77 0.55 14.76 2.57
C LEU A 77 0.10 16.02 1.80
N GLY A 78 0.82 17.12 1.94
CA GLY A 78 0.57 18.33 1.14
C GLY A 78 0.86 18.11 -0.35
N HIS A 79 0.20 18.88 -1.23
CA HIS A 79 0.29 18.73 -2.70
C HIS A 79 1.73 18.72 -3.24
N ALA A 80 2.61 19.59 -2.73
CA ALA A 80 4.01 19.64 -3.18
C ALA A 80 4.77 18.35 -2.85
N ALA A 81 4.54 17.77 -1.67
CA ALA A 81 5.16 16.51 -1.28
C ALA A 81 4.62 15.33 -2.10
N GLN A 82 3.31 15.30 -2.36
CA GLN A 82 2.69 14.29 -3.23
C GLN A 82 3.28 14.35 -4.65
N LYS A 83 3.40 15.55 -5.22
CA LYS A 83 3.98 15.76 -6.56
C LYS A 83 5.43 15.30 -6.61
N ARG A 84 6.26 15.69 -5.63
CA ARG A 84 7.66 15.24 -5.54
C ARG A 84 7.77 13.72 -5.44
N SER A 85 6.90 13.08 -4.66
CA SER A 85 6.91 11.62 -4.52
C SER A 85 6.54 10.92 -5.83
N LEU A 86 5.55 11.44 -6.55
CA LEU A 86 5.16 10.93 -7.85
C LEU A 86 6.26 11.14 -8.90
N GLU A 87 6.88 12.32 -8.95
CA GLU A 87 8.03 12.60 -9.82
C GLU A 87 9.19 11.63 -9.56
N LEU A 88 9.50 11.37 -8.30
CA LEU A 88 10.53 10.40 -7.92
C LEU A 88 10.16 8.98 -8.35
N PHE A 89 8.91 8.58 -8.17
CA PHE A 89 8.43 7.26 -8.60
C PHE A 89 8.54 7.09 -10.13
N ILE A 90 8.13 8.10 -10.90
CA ILE A 90 8.20 8.08 -12.37
C ILE A 90 9.65 7.98 -12.84
N ASN A 91 10.56 8.77 -12.26
CA ASN A 91 11.94 8.87 -12.75
C ASN A 91 12.83 7.72 -12.27
N GLU A 92 12.63 7.21 -11.06
CA GLU A 92 13.55 6.26 -10.43
C GLU A 92 12.98 4.84 -10.29
N VAL A 93 11.65 4.67 -10.21
CA VAL A 93 11.03 3.35 -9.97
C VAL A 93 10.51 2.74 -11.26
N MET A 94 9.71 3.48 -12.04
CA MET A 94 9.09 2.95 -13.27
C MET A 94 10.09 2.35 -14.28
N PRO A 95 11.30 2.92 -14.50
CA PRO A 95 12.25 2.37 -15.47
C PRO A 95 12.72 0.94 -15.15
N ALA A 96 12.65 0.51 -13.88
CA ALA A 96 13.01 -0.85 -13.48
C ALA A 96 12.03 -1.93 -13.98
N PHE A 97 10.87 -1.53 -14.52
CA PHE A 97 9.79 -2.40 -14.99
C PHE A 97 9.50 -2.27 -16.48
N ASP A 98 10.28 -1.46 -17.22
CA ASP A 98 10.11 -1.29 -18.66
C ASP A 98 10.60 -2.54 -19.42
N GLN A 99 9.66 -3.31 -19.97
CA GLN A 99 9.91 -4.54 -20.72
C GLN A 99 10.47 -4.27 -22.13
N SER A 100 10.46 -3.02 -22.61
CA SER A 100 11.06 -2.68 -23.91
C SER A 100 12.60 -2.80 -23.93
N ALA A 101 13.25 -2.77 -22.77
CA ALA A 101 14.68 -3.02 -22.62
C ALA A 101 15.06 -4.52 -22.66
N THR A 102 14.09 -5.43 -22.55
CA THR A 102 14.30 -6.89 -22.51
C THR A 102 13.83 -7.61 -23.79
N ALA A 103 13.25 -6.89 -24.74
CA ALA A 103 12.90 -7.43 -26.05
C ALA A 103 14.15 -7.70 -26.89
N LEU A 104 14.59 -8.96 -26.93
CA LEU A 104 15.54 -9.43 -27.95
C LEU A 104 15.02 -9.08 -29.35
N PRO A 105 15.90 -8.71 -30.31
CA PRO A 105 15.48 -8.41 -31.67
C PRO A 105 14.82 -9.63 -32.29
N ASN A 106 13.50 -9.58 -32.42
CA ASN A 106 12.71 -10.65 -32.99
C ASN A 106 12.82 -10.55 -34.51
N ASN A 107 13.75 -11.33 -35.08
CA ASN A 107 13.91 -11.48 -36.52
C ASN A 107 12.77 -12.41 -37.02
N ARG A 108 11.72 -11.83 -37.59
CA ARG A 108 10.76 -12.52 -38.47
C ARG A 108 10.59 -11.73 -39.75
#